data_AF-A0A5A4UBG6-F1
#
_entry.id   AF-A0A5A4UBG6-F1
#
_cell.length_a   1.000
_cell.length_b   1.000
_cell.length_c   1.000
_cell.angle_alpha   90.00
_cell.angle_beta   90.00
_cell.angle_gamma   90.00
#
_symmetry.space_group_name_H-M   'P 1'
#
loop_
_entity.id
_entity.type
_entity.pdbx_description
1 polymer ?
#
loop_
_entity_poly.entity_id
_entity_poly.type
_entity_poly.pdbx_seq_one_letter_code
_entity_poly.pdbx_strand_id
1 'polypeptide(L)'
;MKQYGDFENGIPVHDTIARVVSCISPAKFHECFINWMRDCHSSDDKDVIAIDGKTLRHSYDKSRSKGAIHVISAFSTMHSLVIGQIKTDEKSNEITAIPELLNMLDIKGKIITTDAMGCQKDVAEKIQKQGGDYLFAVKGNQRRLNKAFEEKFPLKELNNPEHDSYAISEKVTAEKKFVFILFAMSLMNLLISRLNGKD
;
A
#
# COMPACT_ATOMS: atom_id res chain seq x y z
N MET A 1 -21.51 -15.20 15.49
CA MET A 1 -21.09 -14.99 16.90
C MET A 1 -21.39 -16.18 17.80
N LYS A 2 -22.62 -16.71 17.89
CA LYS A 2 -22.93 -17.91 18.72
C LYS A 2 -22.08 -19.17 18.46
N GLN A 3 -21.49 -19.31 17.27
CA GLN A 3 -20.59 -20.43 16.91
C GLN A 3 -19.11 -20.19 17.26
N TYR A 4 -18.74 -19.00 17.75
CA TYR A 4 -17.33 -18.56 17.85
C TYR A 4 -16.93 -18.05 19.24
N GLY A 5 -17.76 -18.24 20.27
CA GLY A 5 -17.41 -17.84 21.65
C GLY A 5 -18.46 -18.24 22.68
N ASP A 6 -18.06 -18.24 23.95
CA ASP A 6 -18.93 -18.51 25.09
C ASP A 6 -19.75 -17.27 25.43
N PHE A 7 -20.98 -17.23 24.91
CA PHE A 7 -21.96 -16.18 25.18
C PHE A 7 -23.03 -16.68 26.15
N GLU A 8 -22.62 -17.11 27.35
CA GLU A 8 -23.56 -17.61 28.38
C GLU A 8 -24.67 -16.60 28.70
N ASN A 9 -24.36 -15.30 28.63
CA ASN A 9 -25.30 -14.20 28.87
C ASN A 9 -25.91 -13.60 27.58
N GLY A 10 -25.79 -14.30 26.45
CA GLY A 10 -26.28 -13.85 25.14
C GLY A 10 -25.30 -12.97 24.36
N ILE A 11 -25.63 -12.71 23.09
CA ILE A 11 -24.79 -11.87 22.21
C ILE A 11 -25.03 -10.39 22.57
N PRO A 12 -23.98 -9.60 22.84
CA PRO A 12 -24.13 -8.17 23.05
C PRO A 12 -24.84 -7.50 21.88
N VAL A 13 -25.80 -6.63 22.17
CA VAL A 13 -26.46 -5.81 21.15
C VAL A 13 -25.49 -4.75 20.60
N HIS A 14 -25.78 -4.23 19.40
CA HIS A 14 -24.93 -3.26 18.71
C HIS A 14 -24.55 -2.05 19.58
N ASP A 15 -25.47 -1.53 20.40
CA ASP A 15 -25.18 -0.43 21.34
C ASP A 15 -24.15 -0.77 22.40
N THR A 16 -24.14 -2.03 22.88
CA THR A 16 -23.16 -2.49 23.87
C THR A 16 -21.77 -2.55 23.25
N ILE A 17 -21.67 -3.06 22.02
CA ILE A 17 -20.42 -3.09 21.26
C ILE A 17 -19.94 -1.65 20.99
N ALA A 18 -20.82 -0.78 20.51
CA ALA A 18 -20.50 0.61 20.20
C ALA A 18 -19.96 1.36 21.43
N ARG A 19 -20.59 1.19 22.60
CA ARG A 19 -20.15 1.81 23.85
C ARG A 19 -18.77 1.32 24.26
N VAL A 20 -18.52 0.01 24.22
CA VAL A 20 -17.19 -0.55 24.55
C VAL A 20 -16.13 0.00 23.60
N VAL A 21 -16.38 -0.04 22.30
CA VAL A 21 -15.45 0.48 21.28
C VAL A 21 -15.20 1.98 21.47
N SER A 22 -16.24 2.76 21.83
CA SER A 22 -16.13 4.20 22.06
C SER A 22 -15.25 4.58 23.26
N CYS A 23 -15.08 3.68 24.23
CA CYS A 23 -14.21 3.88 25.38
C CYS A 23 -12.73 3.63 25.07
N ILE A 24 -12.40 3.02 23.93
CA ILE A 24 -11.04 2.69 23.56
C ILE A 24 -10.38 3.90 22.91
N SER A 25 -9.18 4.29 23.41
CA SER A 25 -8.37 5.33 22.78
C SER A 25 -8.00 4.91 21.34
N PRO A 26 -8.37 5.69 20.30
CA PRO A 26 -8.06 5.34 18.91
C PRO A 26 -6.56 5.20 18.65
N ALA A 27 -5.74 6.04 19.28
CA ALA A 27 -4.28 6.00 19.13
C ALA A 27 -3.70 4.71 19.73
N LYS A 28 -4.18 4.29 20.90
CA LYS A 28 -3.73 3.06 21.56
C LYS A 28 -4.23 1.82 20.84
N PHE A 29 -5.46 1.83 20.34
CA PHE A 29 -5.96 0.76 19.50
C PHE A 29 -5.11 0.58 18.25
N HIS A 30 -4.77 1.68 17.58
CA HIS A 30 -3.93 1.67 16.40
C HIS A 30 -2.52 1.14 16.68
N GLU A 31 -1.89 1.56 17.77
CA GLU A 31 -0.58 1.06 18.22
C GLU A 31 -0.62 -0.45 18.49
N CYS A 32 -1.60 -0.94 19.26
CA CYS A 32 -1.77 -2.36 19.53
C CYS A 32 -2.04 -3.16 18.25
N PHE A 33 -2.83 -2.62 17.32
CA PHE A 33 -3.10 -3.25 16.03
C PHE A 33 -1.82 -3.41 15.22
N ILE A 34 -1.00 -2.36 15.08
CA ILE A 34 0.28 -2.44 14.36
C ILE A 34 1.22 -3.47 14.98
N ASN A 35 1.33 -3.48 16.32
CA ASN A 35 2.19 -4.44 17.02
C ASN A 35 1.72 -5.88 16.81
N TRP A 36 0.41 -6.13 16.93
CA TRP A 36 -0.17 -7.44 16.64
C TRP A 36 0.08 -7.87 15.20
N MET A 37 -0.08 -6.94 14.24
CA MET A 37 0.22 -7.22 12.83
C MET A 37 1.69 -7.57 12.61
N ARG A 38 2.62 -6.88 13.28
CA ARG A 38 4.05 -7.19 13.24
C ARG A 38 4.34 -8.58 13.78
N ASP A 39 3.70 -8.98 14.88
CA ASP A 39 3.89 -10.32 15.47
C ASP A 39 3.33 -11.44 14.58
N CYS A 40 2.30 -11.13 13.77
CA CYS A 40 1.73 -12.09 12.82
C CYS A 40 2.55 -12.25 11.52
N HIS A 41 3.54 -11.39 11.24
CA HIS A 41 4.32 -11.43 10.01
C HIS A 41 5.73 -11.93 10.31
N SER A 42 6.17 -12.99 9.61
CA SER A 42 7.55 -13.42 9.67
C SER A 42 8.38 -12.62 8.67
N SER A 43 9.64 -12.33 9.01
CA SER A 43 10.56 -11.59 8.14
C SER A 43 10.94 -12.34 6.86
N ASP A 44 10.63 -13.63 6.77
CA ASP A 44 10.93 -14.50 5.62
C ASP A 44 9.80 -14.49 4.57
N ASP A 45 8.68 -13.84 4.88
CA ASP A 45 7.52 -13.73 4.00
C ASP A 45 7.78 -12.77 2.83
N LYS A 46 7.80 -13.33 1.61
CA LYS A 46 7.90 -12.56 0.36
C LYS A 46 6.54 -11.97 -0.02
N ASP A 47 6.14 -10.92 0.68
CA ASP A 47 4.90 -10.20 0.43
C ASP A 47 5.09 -9.01 -0.54
N VAL A 48 4.00 -8.64 -1.21
CA VAL A 48 3.87 -7.38 -1.94
C VAL A 48 2.92 -6.48 -1.16
N ILE A 49 3.43 -5.34 -0.71
CA ILE A 49 2.67 -4.35 0.07
C ILE A 49 2.30 -3.19 -0.85
N ALA A 50 1.01 -2.94 -0.99
CA ALA A 50 0.48 -1.80 -1.74
C ALA A 50 0.19 -0.63 -0.82
N ILE A 51 0.82 0.52 -1.10
CA ILE A 51 0.57 1.78 -0.41
C ILE A 51 -0.32 2.65 -1.30
N ASP A 52 -1.47 3.04 -0.76
CA ASP A 52 -2.49 3.80 -1.49
C ASP A 52 -3.24 4.78 -0.58
N GLY A 53 -3.58 5.94 -1.14
CA GLY A 53 -4.34 7.00 -0.50
C GLY A 53 -5.85 6.84 -0.72
N LYS A 54 -6.60 6.68 0.37
CA LYS A 54 -8.06 6.57 0.38
C LYS A 54 -8.70 7.78 1.05
N THR A 55 -9.80 8.25 0.47
CA THR A 55 -10.67 9.26 1.10
C THR A 55 -11.88 8.58 1.71
N LEU A 56 -12.07 8.69 3.02
CA LEU A 56 -13.20 8.09 3.70
C LEU A 56 -14.48 8.85 3.38
N ARG A 57 -15.43 8.20 2.71
CA ARG A 57 -16.73 8.80 2.39
C ARG A 57 -17.52 9.08 3.67
N HIS A 58 -18.29 10.17 3.66
CA HIS A 58 -19.13 10.58 4.80
C HIS A 58 -18.39 10.93 6.11
N SER A 59 -17.06 11.10 6.06
CA SER A 59 -16.24 11.47 7.22
C SER A 59 -16.09 12.98 7.44
N TYR A 60 -16.71 13.79 6.59
CA TYR A 60 -16.70 15.25 6.71
C TYR A 60 -17.57 15.69 7.90
N ASP A 61 -17.11 16.69 8.64
CA ASP A 61 -17.87 17.30 9.72
C ASP A 61 -18.14 18.76 9.36
N LYS A 62 -19.33 19.00 8.78
CA LYS A 62 -19.78 20.35 8.41
C LYS A 62 -19.95 21.26 9.62
N SER A 63 -20.27 20.71 10.80
CA SER A 63 -20.48 21.49 12.02
C SER A 63 -19.17 22.06 12.58
N ARG A 64 -18.05 21.37 12.32
CA ARG A 64 -16.71 21.78 12.74
C ARG A 64 -15.81 22.24 11.59
N SER A 65 -16.39 22.48 10.41
CA SER A 65 -15.67 22.85 9.18
C SER A 65 -14.49 21.92 8.83
N LYS A 66 -14.62 20.61 9.11
CA LYS A 66 -13.58 19.62 8.79
C LYS A 66 -13.89 18.91 7.48
N GLY A 67 -12.92 18.91 6.57
CA GLY A 67 -12.96 18.15 5.32
C GLY A 67 -13.04 16.63 5.54
N ALA A 68 -13.17 15.89 4.44
CA ALA A 68 -13.14 14.44 4.50
C ALA A 68 -11.77 13.95 4.99
N ILE A 69 -11.77 12.87 5.76
CA ILE A 69 -10.55 12.25 6.25
C ILE A 69 -9.84 11.55 5.09
N HIS A 70 -8.61 11.96 4.83
CA HIS A 70 -7.68 11.28 3.96
C HIS A 70 -6.83 10.30 4.77
N VAL A 71 -6.60 9.11 4.24
CA VAL A 71 -5.84 8.05 4.90
C VAL A 71 -4.95 7.39 3.87
N ILE A 72 -3.67 7.22 4.17
CA ILE A 72 -2.83 6.27 3.44
C ILE A 72 -2.88 4.94 4.14
N SER A 73 -3.07 3.88 3.37
CA SER A 73 -3.09 2.50 3.86
C SER A 73 -1.98 1.68 3.19
N ALA A 74 -1.31 0.84 3.97
CA ALA A 74 -0.45 -0.22 3.49
C ALA A 74 -1.25 -1.53 3.53
N PHE A 75 -1.40 -2.16 2.37
CA PHE A 75 -2.17 -3.38 2.17
C PHE A 75 -1.25 -4.53 1.77
N SER A 76 -1.21 -5.56 2.60
CA SER A 76 -0.57 -6.84 2.28
C SER A 76 -1.42 -7.59 1.27
N THR A 77 -0.84 -7.89 0.11
CA THR A 77 -1.53 -8.70 -0.91
C THR A 77 -1.58 -10.17 -0.51
N MET A 78 -0.51 -10.68 0.13
CA MET A 78 -0.44 -12.06 0.57
C MET A 78 -1.48 -12.37 1.65
N HIS A 79 -1.71 -11.44 2.59
CA HIS A 79 -2.66 -11.62 3.70
C HIS A 79 -4.03 -10.97 3.45
N SER A 80 -4.21 -10.29 2.31
CA SER A 80 -5.44 -9.59 1.95
C SER A 80 -5.94 -8.61 3.04
N LEU A 81 -5.01 -7.89 3.67
CA LEU A 81 -5.26 -7.10 4.87
C LEU A 81 -4.48 -5.78 4.88
N VAL A 82 -5.08 -4.74 5.46
CA VAL A 82 -4.39 -3.49 5.78
C VAL A 82 -3.52 -3.68 7.02
N ILE A 83 -2.21 -3.58 6.85
CA ILE A 83 -1.20 -3.81 7.89
C ILE A 83 -0.73 -2.51 8.58
N GLY A 84 -1.05 -1.36 7.98
CA GLY A 84 -0.77 -0.05 8.56
C GLY A 84 -1.59 1.03 7.87
N GLN A 85 -1.90 2.10 8.59
CA GLN A 85 -2.60 3.25 8.02
C GLN A 85 -2.28 4.54 8.77
N ILE A 86 -2.16 5.66 8.05
CA ILE A 86 -1.93 6.99 8.63
C ILE A 86 -2.97 7.95 8.08
N LYS A 87 -3.59 8.72 8.97
CA LYS A 87 -4.46 9.83 8.60
C LYS A 87 -3.63 11.00 8.08
N THR A 88 -4.03 11.59 6.96
CA THR A 88 -3.50 12.83 6.43
C THR A 88 -4.56 13.93 6.42
N ASP A 89 -4.13 15.19 6.51
CA ASP A 89 -5.02 16.34 6.48
C ASP A 89 -5.53 16.66 5.07
N GLU A 90 -4.70 16.40 4.06
CA GLU A 90 -5.02 16.59 2.65
C GLU A 90 -4.38 15.50 1.78
N LYS A 91 -4.89 15.33 0.56
CA LYS A 91 -4.36 14.38 -0.43
C LYS A 91 -2.90 14.69 -0.82
N SER A 92 -2.51 15.95 -0.85
CA SER A 92 -1.13 16.40 -1.14
C SER A 92 -0.12 15.95 -0.08
N ASN A 93 -0.58 15.68 1.14
CA ASN A 93 0.27 15.28 2.26
C ASN A 93 0.60 13.78 2.22
N GLU A 94 0.14 13.07 1.18
CA GLU A 94 0.42 11.66 1.01
C GLU A 94 1.92 11.39 0.86
N ILE A 95 2.63 12.24 0.11
CA ILE A 95 4.07 12.11 -0.13
C ILE A 95 4.86 12.08 1.18
N THR A 96 4.50 12.96 2.14
CA THR A 96 5.18 13.05 3.43
C THR A 96 4.79 11.93 4.39
N ALA A 97 3.59 11.37 4.25
CA ALA A 97 3.09 10.32 5.13
C ALA A 97 3.53 8.90 4.71
N ILE A 98 3.90 8.68 3.45
CA ILE A 98 4.46 7.38 3.01
C ILE A 98 5.73 7.02 3.81
N PRO A 99 6.74 7.89 3.97
CA PRO A 99 7.88 7.61 4.84
C PRO A 99 7.50 7.29 6.29
N GLU A 100 6.51 7.97 6.86
CA GLU A 100 6.06 7.70 8.22
C GLU A 100 5.44 6.31 8.33
N LEU A 101 4.62 5.93 7.35
CA LEU A 101 4.00 4.60 7.30
C LEU A 101 5.05 3.50 7.16
N LEU A 102 6.05 3.69 6.31
CA LEU A 102 7.15 2.74 6.14
C LEU A 102 7.94 2.52 7.44
N ASN A 103 8.09 3.52 8.31
CA ASN A 103 8.77 3.35 9.59
C ASN A 103 8.03 2.39 10.55
N MET A 104 6.72 2.21 10.36
CA MET A 104 5.90 1.37 11.23
C MET A 104 5.90 -0.10 10.80
N LEU A 105 6.30 -0.38 9.55
CA LEU A 105 6.19 -1.69 8.90
C LEU A 105 7.53 -2.41 8.84
N ASP A 106 7.52 -3.74 8.97
CA ASP A 106 8.66 -4.56 8.62
C ASP A 106 8.61 -4.89 7.12
N ILE A 107 9.39 -4.15 6.32
CA ILE A 107 9.40 -4.28 4.86
C ILE A 107 10.61 -5.04 4.31
N LYS A 108 11.47 -5.58 5.18
CA LYS A 108 12.65 -6.32 4.74
C LYS A 108 12.24 -7.53 3.92
N GLY A 109 12.86 -7.70 2.74
CA GLY A 109 12.57 -8.78 1.80
C GLY A 109 11.22 -8.69 1.08
N LYS A 110 10.47 -7.58 1.25
CA LYS A 110 9.14 -7.36 0.67
C LYS A 110 9.20 -6.34 -0.46
N ILE A 111 8.24 -6.43 -1.39
CA ILE A 111 8.12 -5.48 -2.49
C ILE A 111 7.07 -4.42 -2.13
N ILE A 112 7.46 -3.16 -2.16
CA ILE A 112 6.56 -2.02 -1.94
C ILE A 112 6.08 -1.47 -3.28
N THR A 113 4.76 -1.36 -3.43
CA THR A 113 4.12 -0.72 -4.58
C THR A 113 3.41 0.55 -4.15
N THR A 114 3.45 1.58 -5.00
CA THR A 114 2.68 2.82 -4.80
C THR A 114 2.27 3.38 -6.16
N ASP A 115 1.26 4.24 -6.12
CA ASP A 115 0.80 4.98 -7.29
C ASP A 115 1.86 5.96 -7.83
N ALA A 116 1.52 6.65 -8.92
CA ALA A 116 2.44 7.61 -9.50
C ALA A 116 2.74 8.80 -8.58
N MET A 117 1.80 9.27 -7.76
CA MET A 117 2.08 10.40 -6.86
C MET A 117 3.14 10.03 -5.81
N GLY A 118 3.12 8.79 -5.31
CA GLY A 118 4.12 8.24 -4.40
C GLY A 118 5.48 7.90 -5.03
N CYS A 119 5.63 7.99 -6.35
CA CYS A 119 6.89 7.71 -7.06
C CYS A 119 7.95 8.81 -6.81
N GLN A 120 8.55 8.77 -5.63
CA GLN A 120 9.56 9.71 -5.15
C GLN A 120 10.88 9.01 -4.84
N LYS A 121 11.99 9.72 -5.04
CA LYS A 121 13.34 9.16 -4.88
C LYS A 121 13.67 8.84 -3.43
N ASP A 122 13.27 9.72 -2.52
CA ASP A 122 13.45 9.57 -1.07
C ASP A 122 12.70 8.35 -0.52
N VAL A 123 11.49 8.08 -1.02
CA VAL A 123 10.71 6.89 -0.68
C VAL A 123 11.43 5.62 -1.15
N ALA A 124 11.90 5.59 -2.41
CA ALA A 124 12.67 4.45 -2.95
C ALA A 124 13.95 4.19 -2.14
N GLU A 125 14.73 5.25 -1.85
CA GLU A 125 15.94 5.14 -1.03
C GLU A 125 15.63 4.62 0.38
N LYS A 126 14.51 5.03 0.97
CA LYS A 126 14.10 4.59 2.30
C LYS A 126 13.75 3.10 2.31
N ILE A 127 13.01 2.63 1.31
CA ILE A 127 12.65 1.22 1.16
C ILE A 127 13.91 0.37 1.05
N GLN A 128 14.85 0.80 0.20
CA GLN A 128 16.12 0.10 0.03
C GLN A 128 16.94 0.07 1.33
N LYS A 129 17.01 1.19 2.06
CA LYS A 129 17.72 1.25 3.36
C LYS A 129 17.14 0.32 4.42
N GLN A 130 15.86 -0.01 4.33
CA GLN A 130 15.19 -0.98 5.21
C GLN A 130 15.26 -2.43 4.68
N GLY A 131 15.92 -2.66 3.54
CA GLY A 131 16.09 -3.98 2.94
C GLY A 131 14.87 -4.49 2.18
N GLY A 132 13.95 -3.61 1.79
CA GLY A 132 12.84 -3.93 0.90
C GLY A 132 13.17 -3.58 -0.56
N ASP A 133 12.37 -4.13 -1.47
CA ASP A 133 12.37 -3.82 -2.90
C ASP A 133 11.17 -2.92 -3.24
N TYR A 134 11.17 -2.27 -4.40
CA TYR A 134 10.08 -1.36 -4.80
C TYR A 134 9.69 -1.49 -6.27
N LEU A 135 8.41 -1.27 -6.54
CA LEU A 135 7.83 -1.19 -7.88
C LEU A 135 6.88 0.02 -7.96
N PHE A 136 7.35 1.09 -8.59
CA PHE A 136 6.62 2.37 -8.67
C PHE A 136 6.09 2.64 -10.07
N ALA A 137 4.88 3.18 -10.15
CA ALA A 137 4.33 3.66 -11.41
C ALA A 137 4.95 5.02 -11.77
N VAL A 138 5.55 5.13 -12.96
CA VAL A 138 6.05 6.40 -13.50
C VAL A 138 5.05 6.96 -14.50
N LYS A 139 4.53 8.17 -14.26
CA LYS A 139 3.64 8.91 -15.19
C LYS A 139 4.23 10.29 -15.51
N GLY A 140 3.37 11.23 -15.93
CA GLY A 140 3.75 12.62 -16.23
C GLY A 140 4.25 13.43 -15.03
N ASN A 141 4.17 12.90 -13.81
CA ASN A 141 4.76 13.47 -12.60
C ASN A 141 6.31 13.49 -12.65
N GLN A 142 6.93 12.62 -13.46
CA GLN A 142 8.38 12.56 -13.67
C GLN A 142 8.71 12.68 -15.16
N ARG A 143 8.44 13.84 -15.76
CA ARG A 143 8.52 14.05 -17.23
C ARG A 143 9.82 13.55 -17.88
N ARG A 144 10.98 13.80 -17.27
CA ARG A 144 12.28 13.35 -17.81
C ARG A 144 12.42 11.83 -17.77
N LEU A 145 11.99 11.21 -16.67
CA LEU A 145 12.05 9.76 -16.49
C LEU A 145 11.07 9.07 -17.43
N ASN A 146 9.84 9.59 -17.52
CA ASN A 146 8.81 9.09 -18.41
C ASN A 146 9.25 9.16 -19.89
N LYS A 147 9.84 10.28 -20.32
CA LYS A 147 10.41 10.41 -21.67
C LYS A 147 11.54 9.40 -21.92
N ALA A 148 12.46 9.23 -20.96
CA ALA A 148 13.53 8.24 -21.09
C ALA A 148 13.00 6.80 -21.17
N PHE A 149 11.91 6.49 -20.48
CA PHE A 149 11.21 5.21 -20.60
C PHE A 149 10.59 5.03 -21.98
N GLU A 150 9.86 6.02 -22.49
CA GLU A 150 9.24 5.95 -23.82
C GLU A 150 10.28 5.79 -24.95
N GLU A 151 11.45 6.45 -24.82
CA GLU A 151 12.54 6.36 -25.78
C GLU A 151 13.27 5.01 -25.76
N LYS A 152 13.51 4.45 -24.57
CA LYS A 152 14.23 3.16 -24.41
C LYS A 152 13.32 1.94 -24.53
N PHE A 153 12.05 2.08 -24.19
CA PHE A 153 11.08 1.00 -24.12
C PHE A 153 9.77 1.44 -24.81
N PRO A 154 9.75 1.52 -26.15
CA PRO A 154 8.55 1.87 -26.87
C PRO A 154 7.46 0.85 -26.57
N LEU A 155 6.29 1.32 -26.12
CA LEU A 155 5.16 0.49 -25.66
C LEU A 155 4.70 -0.57 -26.68
N LYS A 156 4.97 -0.34 -27.97
CA LYS A 156 4.67 -1.28 -29.05
C LYS A 156 5.50 -2.57 -28.97
N GLU A 157 6.69 -2.53 -28.39
CA GLU A 157 7.59 -3.68 -28.22
C GLU A 157 7.34 -4.43 -26.90
N LEU A 158 6.73 -3.77 -25.92
CA LEU A 158 6.43 -4.31 -24.59
C LEU A 158 5.11 -5.09 -24.50
N ASN A 159 4.18 -4.89 -25.44
CA ASN A 159 2.86 -5.54 -25.42
C ASN A 159 2.86 -6.87 -26.23
N ASN A 160 4.03 -7.49 -26.38
CA ASN A 160 4.19 -8.79 -27.02
C ASN A 160 4.11 -9.90 -25.95
N PRO A 161 3.13 -10.83 -26.01
CA PRO A 161 2.94 -11.89 -25.01
C PRO A 161 4.13 -12.84 -24.82
N GLU A 162 5.16 -12.82 -25.69
CA GLU A 162 6.41 -13.56 -25.47
C GLU A 162 7.38 -12.87 -24.49
N HIS A 163 7.14 -11.60 -24.11
CA HIS A 163 8.03 -10.79 -23.29
C HIS A 163 7.34 -10.24 -22.02
N ASP A 164 6.59 -11.08 -21.32
CA ASP A 164 5.85 -10.72 -20.09
C ASP A 164 6.74 -10.36 -18.88
N SER A 165 8.07 -10.47 -19.00
CA SER A 165 9.00 -10.01 -17.96
C SER A 165 10.28 -9.44 -18.56
N TYR A 166 10.64 -8.23 -18.15
CA TYR A 166 11.96 -7.65 -18.36
C TYR A 166 12.65 -7.52 -17.01
N ALA A 167 13.73 -8.26 -16.82
CA ALA A 167 14.62 -8.14 -15.67
C ALA A 167 15.89 -7.41 -16.12
N ILE A 168 16.12 -6.21 -15.57
CA ILE A 168 17.37 -5.47 -15.80
C ILE A 168 18.21 -5.61 -14.53
N SER A 169 19.39 -6.22 -14.68
CA SER A 169 20.41 -6.26 -13.64
C SER A 169 21.46 -5.18 -13.94
N GLU A 170 21.48 -4.10 -13.16
CA GLU A 170 22.65 -3.22 -13.13
C GLU A 170 23.60 -3.65 -12.00
N LYS A 171 24.83 -4.02 -12.36
CA LYS A 171 25.93 -4.17 -11.39
C LYS A 171 26.44 -2.77 -11.03
N VAL A 172 25.90 -2.20 -9.97
CA VAL A 172 26.54 -1.09 -9.26
C VAL A 172 26.96 -1.64 -7.89
N THR A 173 28.23 -2.02 -7.80
CA THR A 173 28.97 -2.41 -6.58
C THR A 173 28.24 -3.41 -5.66
N ALA A 174 28.64 -4.68 -5.74
CA ALA A 174 28.35 -5.80 -4.83
C ALA A 174 26.89 -6.22 -4.53
N GLU A 175 25.85 -5.48 -4.94
CA GLU A 175 24.45 -5.91 -4.80
C GLU A 175 23.79 -6.16 -6.17
N LYS A 176 23.17 -7.35 -6.34
CA LYS A 176 22.33 -7.66 -7.51
C LYS A 176 21.02 -6.88 -7.37
N LYS A 177 20.85 -5.82 -8.17
CA LYS A 177 19.61 -5.07 -8.26
C LYS A 177 18.67 -5.75 -9.26
N PHE A 178 17.45 -6.09 -8.85
CA PHE A 178 16.39 -6.55 -9.73
C PHE A 178 15.37 -5.42 -9.88
N VAL A 179 15.43 -4.67 -10.98
CA VAL A 179 14.36 -3.75 -11.35
C VAL A 179 13.36 -4.56 -12.16
N PHE A 180 12.26 -4.99 -11.53
CA PHE A 180 11.14 -5.59 -12.25
C PHE A 180 10.32 -4.46 -12.89
N ILE A 181 10.41 -4.31 -14.21
CA ILE A 181 9.53 -3.41 -14.96
C ILE A 181 8.33 -4.24 -15.40
N LEU A 182 7.35 -4.40 -14.52
CA LEU A 182 6.01 -4.76 -14.98
C LEU A 182 5.28 -3.47 -15.32
N PHE A 183 4.94 -3.30 -16.60
CA PHE A 183 4.14 -2.20 -17.10
C PHE A 183 2.68 -2.38 -16.61
N ALA A 184 2.49 -2.13 -15.31
CA ALA A 184 1.24 -2.35 -14.57
C ALA A 184 0.19 -1.25 -14.85
N MET A 185 0.04 -0.86 -16.11
CA MET A 185 -1.20 -0.22 -16.58
C MET A 185 -2.06 -1.20 -17.38
N SER A 186 -1.45 -2.12 -18.14
CA SER A 186 -2.22 -3.15 -18.85
C SER A 186 -2.60 -4.30 -17.92
N LEU A 187 -1.64 -4.85 -17.16
CA LEU A 187 -1.91 -5.96 -16.24
C LEU A 187 -2.78 -5.56 -15.04
N MET A 188 -2.65 -4.34 -14.54
CA MET A 188 -3.44 -3.86 -13.39
C MET A 188 -4.89 -3.57 -13.82
N ASN A 189 -5.11 -3.01 -15.02
CA ASN A 189 -6.46 -2.88 -15.59
C ASN A 189 -7.05 -4.25 -15.97
N LEU A 190 -6.24 -5.20 -16.44
CA LEU A 190 -6.69 -6.56 -16.76
C LEU A 190 -7.04 -7.35 -15.48
N LEU A 191 -6.27 -7.22 -14.40
CA LEU A 191 -6.60 -7.79 -13.10
C LEU A 191 -7.84 -7.14 -12.51
N ILE A 192 -7.96 -5.80 -12.57
CA ILE A 192 -9.14 -5.06 -12.08
C ILE A 192 -10.39 -5.40 -12.93
N SER A 193 -10.26 -5.59 -14.24
CA SER A 193 -11.35 -6.02 -15.13
C SER A 193 -11.77 -7.46 -14.86
N ARG A 194 -10.81 -8.39 -14.69
CA ARG A 194 -11.10 -9.79 -14.34
C ARG A 194 -11.66 -9.95 -12.92
N LEU A 195 -11.26 -9.13 -11.96
CA LEU A 195 -11.80 -9.13 -10.59
C LEU A 195 -13.20 -8.50 -10.51
N ASN A 196 -13.56 -7.60 -11.43
CA ASN A 196 -14.88 -6.96 -11.46
C ASN A 196 -15.93 -7.66 -12.35
N GLY A 197 -15.60 -8.83 -12.93
CA GLY A 197 -16.57 -9.67 -13.63
C GLY A 197 -17.34 -8.95 -14.75
N LYS A 198 -16.65 -8.10 -15.52
CA LYS A 198 -17.21 -7.48 -16.71
C LYS A 198 -16.38 -7.91 -17.92
N ASP A 199 -16.89 -8.93 -18.60
CA ASP A 199 -16.78 -9.02 -20.06
C ASP A 199 -17.52 -7.84 -20.70
#